data_AF-A0A357AXR9-F1
#
_entry.id   AF-A0A357AXR9-F1
#
_cell.length_a   1.000
_cell.length_b   1.000
_cell.length_c   1.000
_cell.angle_alpha   90.00
_cell.angle_beta   90.00
_cell.angle_gamma   90.00
#
_symmetry.space_group_name_H-M   'P 1'
#
loop_
_entity.id
_entity.type
_entity.pdbx_description
1 polymer ?
#
loop_
_entity_poly.entity_id
_entity_poly.type
_entity_poly.pdbx_seq_one_letter_code
_entity_poly.pdbx_strand_id
1 'polypeptide(L)'
;LLLDSGLFEAREDIENVPPCRVAGYSPDLETLRLAEEHFPGITSPPAASEPLSVEAVYTIGSVGSIAQTATSDMDVWVCYEPEGVGPAEDARLRRKLEQMALWAQSEFGAEVHFFLMTLDEVRANDFGLSDKESTGSAQALLLKEEFYRTALRVAGKELLWWLTPPGADAEAWKDFRRAALESPLLGRARVTDLGRLDRVPAEEFFGASLWQIVKGLHSPYKSVLKLGLLEKYAGQDDAGGLLLCDQIKDAVTRRHSEARLADPYTVLFRNLRDYYQGIGDTDAVGLLTDAFTLKAGIADFDYAFGFPSVPEEMSFLAFLLDDREVTRETAQGLDRSWSFARAMKAGATVSRFLINTYQRIQARLEEAGSRSGVRISPEDLTRLGRQIQANFAPRKHKVERVPFLDLSAHYFPEFYFEAEKAPGKRPVWLVRGQESGRGKVSSKGMQILRKDADPAMLLTWLVVNGIYSPATHVHGDRSVAPMSVEDLKKILQVLHEFFPLEEVFEMDMEETLRPERVTRAFFLPNLGVPQEVQKVAVVSVVYATNWGELFCRTVPNPDAKLLKQASAFLHDILPQSTPEPPEMGLYLPKKSQCPRIRLI
;
A
#
# COMPACT_ATOMS: atom_id res chain seq x y z
N LEU A 1 12.48 23.47 -17.21
CA LEU A 1 13.80 23.94 -17.71
C LEU A 1 14.76 22.81 -18.02
N LEU A 2 15.01 21.88 -17.08
CA LEU A 2 15.96 20.78 -17.27
C LEU A 2 15.65 19.90 -18.50
N LEU A 3 14.37 19.66 -18.77
CA LEU A 3 13.95 18.93 -19.97
C LEU A 3 14.10 19.77 -21.26
N ASP A 4 13.79 21.07 -21.21
CA ASP A 4 13.68 21.99 -22.36
C ASP A 4 15.02 22.59 -22.83
N SER A 5 16.09 22.39 -22.07
CA SER A 5 17.43 22.93 -22.34
C SER A 5 18.50 21.85 -22.25
N GLY A 6 19.72 22.17 -22.66
CA GLY A 6 20.90 21.29 -22.54
C GLY A 6 21.69 21.48 -21.23
N LEU A 7 21.13 22.23 -20.27
CA LEU A 7 21.81 22.66 -19.06
C LEU A 7 22.08 21.50 -18.09
N PHE A 8 21.14 20.57 -17.99
CA PHE A 8 21.28 19.39 -17.13
C PHE A 8 22.34 18.43 -17.67
N GLU A 9 22.31 18.17 -18.97
CA GLU A 9 23.26 17.30 -19.66
C GLU A 9 24.68 17.83 -19.55
N ALA A 10 24.86 19.14 -19.70
CA ALA A 10 26.16 19.79 -19.58
C ALA A 10 26.73 19.72 -18.16
N ARG A 11 25.87 19.74 -17.13
CA ARG A 11 26.28 19.67 -15.71
C ARG A 11 26.71 18.27 -15.29
N GLU A 12 25.91 17.28 -15.70
CA GLU A 12 26.03 15.88 -15.28
C GLU A 12 26.85 15.03 -16.27
N ASP A 13 27.40 15.66 -17.32
CA ASP A 13 28.19 15.01 -18.37
C ASP A 13 27.43 13.85 -19.03
N ILE A 14 26.12 14.06 -19.28
CA ILE A 14 25.24 13.03 -19.83
C ILE A 14 25.33 13.04 -21.36
N GLU A 15 25.97 12.02 -21.91
CA GLU A 15 26.03 11.80 -23.35
C GLU A 15 24.89 10.92 -23.89
N ASN A 16 24.66 11.01 -25.20
CA ASN A 16 23.72 10.17 -25.95
C ASN A 16 22.27 10.25 -25.45
N VAL A 17 21.80 11.46 -25.16
CA VAL A 17 20.40 11.80 -24.87
C VAL A 17 19.89 12.85 -25.86
N PRO A 18 18.59 12.87 -26.22
CA PRO A 18 18.09 13.82 -27.20
C PRO A 18 17.90 15.21 -26.58
N PRO A 19 18.23 16.29 -27.30
CA PRO A 19 17.70 17.61 -26.93
C PRO A 19 16.18 17.56 -27.00
N CYS A 20 15.49 18.21 -26.07
CA CYS A 20 14.03 18.26 -26.05
C CYS A 20 13.55 19.71 -26.01
N ARG A 21 12.32 19.93 -26.47
CA ARG A 21 11.66 21.23 -26.40
C ARG A 21 10.22 21.04 -25.94
N VAL A 22 9.85 21.70 -24.86
CA VAL A 22 8.51 21.66 -24.29
C VAL A 22 7.65 22.75 -24.95
N ALA A 23 6.51 22.34 -25.50
CA ALA A 23 5.66 23.20 -26.32
C ALA A 23 5.21 24.47 -25.57
N GLY A 24 5.61 25.64 -26.06
CA GLY A 24 5.21 26.93 -25.47
C GLY A 24 5.77 27.21 -24.07
N TYR A 25 6.76 26.43 -23.62
CA TYR A 25 7.44 26.69 -22.36
C TYR A 25 8.38 27.89 -22.46
N SER A 26 8.45 28.68 -21.39
CA SER A 26 9.46 29.70 -21.18
C SER A 26 9.70 29.80 -19.68
N PRO A 27 10.96 29.77 -19.20
CA PRO A 27 11.24 29.84 -17.79
C PRO A 27 10.85 31.22 -17.24
N ASP A 28 10.24 31.24 -16.07
CA ASP A 28 10.00 32.46 -15.32
C ASP A 28 11.24 32.87 -14.51
N LEU A 29 11.15 34.02 -13.82
CA LEU A 29 12.27 34.57 -13.05
C LEU A 29 12.70 33.64 -11.91
N GLU A 30 11.75 32.96 -11.26
CA GLU A 30 12.05 32.02 -10.19
C GLU A 30 12.82 30.81 -10.72
N THR A 31 12.37 30.24 -11.84
CA THR A 31 13.04 29.13 -12.52
C THR A 31 14.46 29.51 -12.93
N LEU A 32 14.67 30.73 -13.46
CA LEU A 32 16.00 31.20 -13.83
C LEU A 32 16.90 31.39 -12.61
N ARG A 33 16.36 31.89 -11.49
CA ARG A 33 17.10 32.02 -10.23
C ARG A 33 17.54 30.65 -9.70
N LEU A 34 16.63 29.67 -9.68
CA LEU A 34 16.93 28.30 -9.26
C LEU A 34 17.94 27.64 -10.21
N ALA A 35 17.85 27.92 -11.50
CA ALA A 35 18.83 27.42 -12.47
C ALA A 35 20.24 27.94 -12.17
N GLU A 36 20.39 29.23 -11.92
CA GLU A 36 21.69 29.82 -11.55
C GLU A 36 22.21 29.28 -10.21
N GLU A 37 21.32 29.03 -9.25
CA GLU A 37 21.67 28.49 -7.93
C GLU A 37 22.21 27.06 -8.01
N HIS A 38 21.55 26.19 -8.78
CA HIS A 38 21.92 24.77 -8.89
C HIS A 38 22.92 24.46 -10.01
N PHE A 39 23.03 25.33 -11.01
CA PHE A 39 23.88 25.15 -12.19
C PHE A 39 24.73 26.39 -12.49
N PRO A 40 25.49 26.91 -11.49
CA PRO A 40 26.17 28.19 -11.61
C PRO A 40 27.22 28.17 -12.73
N GLY A 41 27.19 29.21 -13.58
CA GLY A 41 28.16 29.40 -14.66
C GLY A 41 28.06 28.41 -15.82
N ILE A 42 27.02 27.57 -15.86
CA ILE A 42 26.77 26.64 -16.97
C ILE A 42 25.90 27.33 -18.02
N THR A 43 26.40 27.37 -19.24
CA THR A 43 25.61 27.82 -20.40
C THR A 43 25.11 26.60 -21.15
N SER A 44 23.84 26.63 -21.57
CA SER A 44 23.29 25.56 -22.39
C SER A 44 24.06 25.49 -23.72
N PRO A 45 24.65 24.35 -24.08
CA PRO A 45 25.25 24.19 -25.39
C PRO A 45 24.16 24.30 -26.47
N PRO A 46 24.48 24.83 -27.67
CA PRO A 46 23.55 24.82 -28.78
C PRO A 46 23.18 23.38 -29.14
N ALA A 47 21.90 23.13 -29.42
CA ALA A 47 21.42 21.79 -29.75
C ALA A 47 22.13 21.26 -31.01
N ALA A 48 22.74 20.07 -30.89
CA ALA A 48 23.46 19.41 -31.98
C ALA A 48 22.54 18.76 -33.02
N SER A 49 21.25 18.58 -32.69
CA SER A 49 20.21 18.02 -33.54
C SER A 49 18.87 18.75 -33.33
N GLU A 50 17.90 18.47 -34.18
CA GLU A 50 16.53 18.94 -33.97
C GLU A 50 15.99 18.38 -32.64
N PRO A 51 15.39 19.22 -31.78
CA PRO A 51 14.91 18.78 -30.48
C PRO A 51 13.62 17.97 -30.60
N LEU A 52 13.52 16.91 -29.80
CA LEU A 52 12.29 16.15 -29.64
C LEU A 52 11.21 17.04 -29.03
N SER A 53 10.03 17.05 -29.65
CA SER A 53 8.91 17.87 -29.18
C SER A 53 8.17 17.18 -28.04
N VAL A 54 8.22 17.80 -26.87
CA VAL A 54 7.42 17.43 -25.69
C VAL A 54 6.19 18.31 -25.68
N GLU A 55 5.02 17.69 -25.70
CA GLU A 55 3.73 18.36 -25.81
C GLU A 55 3.32 18.98 -24.48
N ALA A 56 3.54 18.25 -23.38
CA ALA A 56 3.29 18.73 -22.04
C ALA A 56 3.96 17.87 -20.96
N VAL A 57 4.08 18.46 -19.77
CA VAL A 57 4.55 17.79 -18.56
C VAL A 57 3.52 18.04 -17.46
N TYR A 58 2.98 16.96 -16.90
CA TYR A 58 1.95 17.00 -15.86
C TYR A 58 2.40 16.18 -14.66
N THR A 59 2.11 16.64 -13.44
CA THR A 59 2.15 15.74 -12.28
C THR A 59 0.83 14.97 -12.18
N ILE A 60 0.84 13.85 -11.46
CA ILE A 60 -0.35 13.10 -11.04
C ILE A 60 -0.18 12.72 -9.56
N GLY A 61 -1.29 12.55 -8.83
CA GLY A 61 -1.27 12.08 -7.45
C GLY A 61 -1.42 13.19 -6.42
N SER A 62 -0.61 13.18 -5.35
CA SER A 62 -0.80 14.10 -4.21
C SER A 62 -0.23 15.50 -4.41
N VAL A 63 0.63 15.74 -5.40
CA VAL A 63 1.28 17.04 -5.60
C VAL A 63 0.25 18.18 -5.70
N GLY A 64 0.42 19.22 -4.90
CA GLY A 64 -0.43 20.42 -4.80
C GLY A 64 -1.78 20.20 -4.13
N SER A 65 -2.00 19.06 -3.49
CA SER A 65 -3.20 18.78 -2.67
C SER A 65 -2.87 18.77 -1.18
N ILE A 66 -3.89 18.74 -0.32
CA ILE A 66 -3.71 18.56 1.14
C ILE A 66 -3.04 17.24 1.52
N ALA A 67 -2.99 16.29 0.59
CA ALA A 67 -2.36 14.99 0.78
C ALA A 67 -0.87 14.93 0.37
N GLN A 68 -0.27 16.06 -0.01
CA GLN A 68 1.16 16.16 -0.26
C GLN A 68 1.91 16.27 1.06
N THR A 69 2.80 15.31 1.32
CA THR A 69 3.72 15.31 2.47
C THR A 69 5.17 15.38 1.99
N ALA A 70 6.11 15.64 2.91
CA ALA A 70 7.54 15.61 2.60
C ALA A 70 8.06 14.23 2.13
N THR A 71 7.31 13.16 2.43
CA THR A 71 7.61 11.77 2.04
C THR A 71 6.81 11.31 0.83
N SER A 72 6.02 12.18 0.20
CA SER A 72 5.25 11.83 -0.99
C SER A 72 6.14 11.74 -2.22
N ASP A 73 5.95 10.67 -2.99
CA ASP A 73 6.49 10.51 -4.33
C ASP A 73 5.84 11.51 -5.31
N MET A 74 6.56 11.80 -6.40
CA MET A 74 6.09 12.65 -7.49
C MET A 74 6.05 11.87 -8.79
N ASP A 75 4.85 11.46 -9.19
CA ASP A 75 4.62 10.87 -10.50
C ASP A 75 4.45 11.98 -11.55
N VAL A 76 5.23 11.94 -12.62
CA VAL A 76 5.27 12.98 -13.67
C VAL A 76 5.07 12.35 -15.05
N TRP A 77 4.00 12.72 -15.73
CA TRP A 77 3.73 12.33 -17.11
C TRP A 77 4.42 13.32 -18.06
N VAL A 78 5.29 12.79 -18.91
CA VAL A 78 5.96 13.52 -19.99
C VAL A 78 5.30 13.10 -21.28
N CYS A 79 4.39 13.94 -21.77
CA CYS A 79 3.56 13.67 -22.93
C CYS A 79 4.25 14.12 -24.22
N TYR A 80 4.30 13.26 -25.22
CA TYR A 80 4.89 13.55 -26.52
C TYR A 80 4.13 12.90 -27.68
N GLU A 81 4.39 13.34 -28.91
CA GLU A 81 3.85 12.73 -30.13
C GLU A 81 4.92 11.78 -30.70
N PRO A 82 4.61 10.49 -30.95
CA PRO A 82 5.61 9.51 -31.39
C PRO A 82 5.99 9.65 -32.87
N GLU A 83 5.30 10.48 -33.64
CA GLU A 83 5.63 10.70 -35.05
C GLU A 83 7.07 11.24 -35.20
N GLY A 84 7.94 10.45 -35.83
CA GLY A 84 9.36 10.77 -35.99
C GLY A 84 10.26 10.40 -34.81
N VAL A 85 9.72 9.77 -33.75
CA VAL A 85 10.49 9.25 -32.61
C VAL A 85 10.64 7.74 -32.75
N GLY A 86 11.83 7.27 -33.11
CA GLY A 86 12.12 5.83 -33.20
C GLY A 86 12.32 5.18 -31.82
N PRO A 87 12.34 3.84 -31.72
CA PRO A 87 12.60 3.13 -30.46
C PRO A 87 13.93 3.52 -29.80
N ALA A 88 14.93 3.90 -30.59
CA ALA A 88 16.22 4.39 -30.09
C ALA A 88 16.11 5.80 -29.48
N GLU A 89 15.37 6.72 -30.10
CA GLU A 89 15.09 8.03 -29.49
C GLU A 89 14.29 7.89 -28.19
N ASP A 90 13.24 7.06 -28.16
CA ASP A 90 12.44 6.80 -26.96
C ASP A 90 13.31 6.28 -25.81
N ALA A 91 14.16 5.27 -26.07
CA ALA A 91 15.08 4.73 -25.07
C ALA A 91 16.07 5.79 -24.53
N ARG A 92 16.59 6.67 -25.41
CA ARG A 92 17.47 7.77 -24.97
C ARG A 92 16.72 8.83 -24.18
N LEU A 93 15.45 9.11 -24.50
CA LEU A 93 14.61 10.01 -23.73
C LEU A 93 14.31 9.44 -22.34
N ARG A 94 14.00 8.13 -22.23
CA ARG A 94 13.85 7.44 -20.94
C ARG A 94 15.11 7.58 -20.09
N ARG A 95 16.27 7.32 -20.68
CA ARG A 95 17.56 7.50 -20.00
C ARG A 95 17.73 8.93 -19.47
N LYS A 96 17.38 9.95 -20.24
CA LYS A 96 17.44 11.36 -19.78
C LYS A 96 16.56 11.58 -18.54
N LEU A 97 15.32 11.09 -18.57
CA LEU A 97 14.39 11.21 -17.45
C LEU A 97 14.82 10.42 -16.22
N GLU A 98 15.40 9.23 -16.39
CA GLU A 98 16.00 8.45 -15.30
C GLU A 98 17.15 9.21 -14.62
N GLN A 99 18.03 9.86 -15.39
CA GLN A 99 19.09 10.69 -14.80
C GLN A 99 18.53 11.89 -14.03
N MET A 100 17.46 12.52 -14.54
CA MET A 100 16.78 13.60 -13.83
C MET A 100 16.14 13.12 -12.51
N ALA A 101 15.56 11.93 -12.50
CA ALA A 101 15.01 11.32 -11.28
C ALA A 101 16.11 11.01 -10.25
N LEU A 102 17.23 10.44 -10.70
CA LEU A 102 18.38 10.17 -9.83
C LEU A 102 18.95 11.44 -9.22
N TRP A 103 19.06 12.51 -10.02
CA TRP A 103 19.49 13.82 -9.54
C TRP A 103 18.53 14.43 -8.52
N ALA A 104 17.22 14.34 -8.77
CA ALA A 104 16.21 14.81 -7.80
C ALA A 104 16.34 14.08 -6.45
N GLN A 105 16.57 12.77 -6.50
CA GLN A 105 16.79 11.96 -5.30
C GLN A 105 18.11 12.30 -4.60
N SER A 106 19.21 12.48 -5.33
CA SER A 106 20.54 12.73 -4.74
C SER A 106 20.66 14.13 -4.13
N GLU A 107 20.15 15.15 -4.82
CA GLU A 107 20.29 16.54 -4.40
C GLU A 107 19.22 16.98 -3.39
N PHE A 108 17.99 16.49 -3.54
CA PHE A 108 16.85 16.95 -2.74
C PHE A 108 16.22 15.86 -1.87
N GLY A 109 16.66 14.60 -2.00
CA GLY A 109 15.97 13.47 -1.37
C GLY A 109 14.55 13.26 -1.92
N ALA A 110 14.24 13.83 -3.09
CA ALA A 110 12.91 13.79 -3.68
C ALA A 110 12.77 12.59 -4.62
N GLU A 111 11.83 11.71 -4.30
CA GLU A 111 11.51 10.56 -5.14
C GLU A 111 10.58 10.98 -6.28
N VAL A 112 11.11 11.02 -7.50
CA VAL A 112 10.38 11.44 -8.71
C VAL A 112 10.36 10.31 -9.73
N HIS A 113 9.17 9.95 -10.21
CA HIS A 113 8.96 8.92 -11.22
C HIS A 113 8.45 9.55 -12.51
N PHE A 114 9.26 9.52 -13.57
CA PHE A 114 8.86 10.03 -14.88
C PHE A 114 8.28 8.92 -15.75
N PHE A 115 7.08 9.16 -16.30
CA PHE A 115 6.40 8.27 -17.23
C PHE A 115 6.30 8.93 -18.60
N LEU A 116 6.93 8.31 -19.60
CA LEU A 116 6.73 8.70 -20.99
C LEU A 116 5.37 8.23 -21.48
N MET A 117 4.57 9.18 -21.96
CA MET A 117 3.21 8.93 -22.42
C MET A 117 3.06 9.44 -23.85
N THR A 118 2.71 8.58 -24.80
CA THR A 118 2.29 9.08 -26.12
C THR A 118 0.85 9.59 -26.04
N LEU A 119 0.52 10.61 -26.83
CA LEU A 119 -0.85 11.15 -26.81
C LEU A 119 -1.89 10.10 -27.22
N ASP A 120 -1.55 9.21 -28.16
CA ASP A 120 -2.45 8.17 -28.65
C ASP A 120 -2.68 7.04 -27.64
N GLU A 121 -1.64 6.61 -26.92
CA GLU A 121 -1.78 5.64 -25.82
C GLU A 121 -2.73 6.17 -24.74
N VAL A 122 -2.54 7.42 -24.29
CA VAL A 122 -3.42 8.02 -23.27
C VAL A 122 -4.86 8.16 -23.77
N ARG A 123 -5.06 8.52 -25.04
CA ARG A 123 -6.41 8.57 -25.67
C ARG A 123 -7.07 7.19 -25.66
N ALA A 124 -6.30 6.15 -25.95
CA ALA A 124 -6.75 4.76 -25.97
C ALA A 124 -6.89 4.14 -24.56
N ASN A 125 -6.47 4.84 -23.51
CA ASN A 125 -6.31 4.32 -22.16
C ASN A 125 -5.32 3.14 -22.10
N ASP A 126 -4.30 3.17 -22.95
CA ASP A 126 -3.16 2.26 -22.89
C ASP A 126 -2.08 2.92 -22.03
N PHE A 127 -1.74 2.28 -20.92
CA PHE A 127 -0.73 2.78 -19.98
C PHE A 127 0.37 1.75 -19.75
N GLY A 128 0.51 0.75 -20.62
CA GLY A 128 1.49 -0.32 -20.43
C GLY A 128 1.27 -1.14 -19.17
N LEU A 129 0.04 -1.14 -18.63
CA LEU A 129 -0.39 -2.06 -17.58
C LEU A 129 -0.53 -3.46 -18.21
N SER A 130 0.57 -4.10 -18.59
CA SER A 130 0.59 -5.53 -18.96
C SER A 130 0.40 -6.37 -17.69
N ASP A 131 -0.36 -7.45 -17.65
CA ASP A 131 -0.59 -8.48 -18.66
C ASP A 131 -2.05 -8.90 -18.72
N LYS A 132 -2.51 -9.36 -19.91
CA LYS A 132 -3.43 -10.48 -20.22
C LYS A 132 -4.59 -10.86 -19.28
N GLU A 133 -4.95 -9.99 -18.36
CA GLU A 133 -5.93 -10.19 -17.31
C GLU A 133 -6.96 -9.11 -17.53
N SER A 134 -8.23 -9.47 -17.63
CA SER A 134 -9.30 -8.50 -17.92
C SER A 134 -9.66 -7.59 -16.74
N THR A 135 -8.64 -7.19 -15.97
CA THR A 135 -8.66 -6.17 -14.95
C THR A 135 -8.05 -4.85 -15.47
N GLY A 136 -7.29 -4.90 -16.57
CA GLY A 136 -6.50 -3.78 -17.08
C GLY A 136 -7.29 -2.56 -17.54
N SER A 137 -8.48 -2.73 -18.14
CA SER A 137 -9.27 -1.61 -18.68
C SER A 137 -9.91 -0.75 -17.58
N ALA A 138 -10.47 -1.33 -16.52
CA ALA A 138 -10.95 -0.56 -15.37
C ALA A 138 -9.80 0.17 -14.67
N GLN A 139 -8.65 -0.48 -14.49
CA GLN A 139 -7.47 0.16 -13.90
C GLN A 139 -6.99 1.34 -14.73
N ALA A 140 -6.93 1.18 -16.05
CA ALA A 140 -6.56 2.25 -16.97
C ALA A 140 -7.54 3.43 -16.90
N LEU A 141 -8.84 3.16 -16.92
CA LEU A 141 -9.85 4.21 -16.81
C LEU A 141 -9.78 4.93 -15.45
N LEU A 142 -9.55 4.21 -14.36
CA LEU A 142 -9.37 4.81 -13.03
C LEU A 142 -8.08 5.61 -12.91
N LEU A 143 -7.00 5.17 -13.57
CA LEU A 143 -5.75 5.93 -13.64
C LEU A 143 -5.96 7.23 -14.40
N LYS A 144 -6.70 7.21 -15.52
CA LYS A 144 -7.05 8.42 -16.26
C LYS A 144 -8.01 9.34 -15.50
N GLU A 145 -8.95 8.76 -14.76
CA GLU A 145 -9.82 9.52 -13.85
C GLU A 145 -9.02 10.17 -12.72
N GLU A 146 -8.03 9.46 -12.15
CA GLU A 146 -7.05 9.99 -11.19
C GLU A 146 -6.21 11.10 -11.80
N PHE A 147 -5.76 10.94 -13.04
CA PHE A 147 -5.07 11.98 -13.79
C PHE A 147 -5.94 13.23 -13.91
N TYR A 148 -7.17 13.14 -14.44
CA TYR A 148 -8.03 14.33 -14.59
C TYR A 148 -8.46 14.97 -13.28
N ARG A 149 -8.52 14.21 -12.21
CA ARG A 149 -8.79 14.72 -10.85
C ARG A 149 -7.59 15.46 -10.26
N THR A 150 -6.37 14.99 -10.48
CA THR A 150 -5.18 15.42 -9.72
C THR A 150 -4.14 16.19 -10.54
N ALA A 151 -4.23 16.17 -11.87
CA ALA A 151 -3.15 16.64 -12.71
C ALA A 151 -2.88 18.14 -12.54
N LEU A 152 -1.63 18.48 -12.27
CA LEU A 152 -1.12 19.85 -12.34
C LEU A 152 -0.18 19.98 -13.52
N ARG A 153 -0.37 21.03 -14.31
CA ARG A 153 0.53 21.33 -15.42
C ARG A 153 1.81 21.94 -14.90
N VAL A 154 2.91 21.22 -15.08
CA VAL A 154 4.27 21.73 -14.83
C VAL A 154 4.72 22.60 -15.99
N ALA A 155 4.53 22.13 -17.23
CA ALA A 155 4.89 22.86 -18.44
C ALA A 155 4.10 22.36 -19.65
N GLY A 156 4.08 23.16 -20.73
CA GLY A 156 3.52 22.74 -22.01
C GLY A 156 2.06 23.16 -22.25
N LYS A 157 1.37 22.37 -23.08
CA LYS A 157 0.00 22.64 -23.51
C LYS A 157 -1.02 22.46 -22.36
N GLU A 158 -2.14 23.18 -22.46
CA GLU A 158 -3.31 23.01 -21.59
C GLU A 158 -4.05 21.72 -21.94
N LEU A 159 -4.67 21.08 -20.94
CA LEU A 159 -5.51 19.91 -21.17
C LEU A 159 -6.86 20.34 -21.78
N LEU A 160 -7.23 19.73 -22.91
CA LEU A 160 -8.57 19.87 -23.50
C LEU A 160 -9.68 19.53 -22.50
N TRP A 161 -9.41 18.62 -21.57
CA TRP A 161 -10.31 18.24 -20.49
C TRP A 161 -10.96 19.45 -19.83
N TRP A 162 -10.19 20.47 -19.43
CA TRP A 162 -10.71 21.66 -18.73
C TRP A 162 -11.65 22.54 -19.56
N LEU A 163 -11.67 22.34 -20.88
CA LEU A 163 -12.48 23.13 -21.81
C LEU A 163 -13.86 22.52 -22.07
N THR A 164 -14.10 21.26 -21.68
CA THR A 164 -15.39 20.58 -21.86
C THR A 164 -16.27 20.73 -20.62
N PRO A 165 -17.61 20.69 -20.72
CA PRO A 165 -18.47 20.72 -19.53
C PRO A 165 -18.25 19.48 -18.65
N PRO A 166 -18.53 19.55 -17.33
CA PRO A 166 -18.55 18.39 -16.46
C PRO A 166 -19.53 17.32 -16.97
N GLY A 167 -19.10 16.07 -17.01
CA GLY A 167 -19.91 14.95 -17.49
C GLY A 167 -20.20 14.97 -19.00
N ALA A 168 -19.37 15.67 -19.80
CA ALA A 168 -19.50 15.71 -21.25
C ALA A 168 -19.59 14.32 -21.88
N ASP A 169 -20.64 14.11 -22.69
CA ASP A 169 -20.77 12.92 -23.52
C ASP A 169 -19.86 12.97 -24.76
N ALA A 170 -19.93 11.93 -25.59
CA ALA A 170 -19.08 11.80 -26.77
C ALA A 170 -19.32 12.89 -27.82
N GLU A 171 -20.55 13.39 -27.97
CA GLU A 171 -20.87 14.43 -28.95
C GLU A 171 -20.40 15.80 -28.44
N ALA A 172 -20.69 16.12 -27.19
CA ALA A 172 -20.15 17.32 -26.54
C ALA A 172 -18.62 17.35 -26.60
N TRP A 173 -17.96 16.22 -26.31
CA TRP A 173 -16.50 16.12 -26.43
C TRP A 173 -16.00 16.49 -27.83
N LYS A 174 -16.61 15.92 -28.89
CA LYS A 174 -16.23 16.20 -30.29
C LYS A 174 -16.42 17.67 -30.63
N ASP A 175 -17.52 18.26 -30.23
CA ASP A 175 -17.85 19.66 -30.52
C ASP A 175 -16.86 20.62 -29.85
N PHE A 176 -16.61 20.43 -28.56
CA PHE A 176 -15.65 21.25 -27.81
C PHE A 176 -14.21 21.04 -28.28
N ARG A 177 -13.84 19.80 -28.63
CA ARG A 177 -12.54 19.50 -29.25
C ARG A 177 -12.36 20.29 -30.54
N ARG A 178 -13.33 20.23 -31.45
CA ARG A 178 -13.29 20.98 -32.71
C ARG A 178 -13.14 22.48 -32.45
N ALA A 179 -13.98 23.04 -31.58
CA ALA A 179 -13.95 24.45 -31.23
C ALA A 179 -12.60 24.88 -30.62
N ALA A 180 -12.02 24.09 -29.71
CA ALA A 180 -10.74 24.38 -29.08
C ALA A 180 -9.58 24.34 -30.09
N LEU A 181 -9.58 23.37 -31.01
CA LEU A 181 -8.52 23.20 -32.01
C LEU A 181 -8.59 24.22 -33.16
N GLU A 182 -9.79 24.71 -33.49
CA GLU A 182 -10.02 25.75 -34.52
C GLU A 182 -9.89 27.17 -33.95
N SER A 183 -9.93 27.33 -32.62
CA SER A 183 -9.84 28.63 -31.96
C SER A 183 -8.47 29.30 -32.18
N PRO A 184 -8.43 30.56 -32.65
CA PRO A 184 -7.19 31.33 -32.77
C PRO A 184 -6.49 31.61 -31.43
N LEU A 185 -7.23 31.58 -30.31
CA LEU A 185 -6.68 31.83 -28.96
C LEU A 185 -6.04 30.59 -28.35
N LEU A 186 -6.51 29.41 -28.75
CA LEU A 186 -6.08 28.12 -28.23
C LEU A 186 -5.29 27.39 -29.31
N GLY A 187 -5.99 26.67 -30.19
CA GLY A 187 -5.40 25.96 -31.31
C GLY A 187 -4.51 24.79 -30.89
N ARG A 188 -4.03 24.04 -31.89
CA ARG A 188 -3.15 22.86 -31.71
C ARG A 188 -1.83 23.17 -30.99
N ALA A 189 -1.41 24.43 -30.97
CA ALA A 189 -0.17 24.85 -30.32
C ALA A 189 -0.29 24.98 -28.80
N ARG A 190 -1.51 25.19 -28.26
CA ARG A 190 -1.72 25.45 -26.82
C ARG A 190 -2.56 24.41 -26.11
N VAL A 191 -3.25 23.52 -26.82
CA VAL A 191 -4.13 22.52 -26.21
C VAL A 191 -3.69 21.12 -26.62
N THR A 192 -3.60 20.22 -25.65
CA THR A 192 -3.42 18.80 -25.88
C THR A 192 -4.71 18.04 -25.59
N ASP A 193 -5.02 17.08 -26.44
CA ASP A 193 -6.15 16.19 -26.30
C ASP A 193 -5.66 14.83 -25.83
N LEU A 194 -5.94 14.49 -24.57
CA LEU A 194 -5.65 13.19 -23.98
C LEU A 194 -6.87 12.24 -24.00
N GLY A 195 -7.94 12.62 -24.71
CA GLY A 195 -9.16 11.84 -24.87
C GLY A 195 -10.22 12.09 -23.79
N ARG A 196 -11.42 11.55 -24.03
CA ARG A 196 -12.52 11.56 -23.07
C ARG A 196 -12.27 10.52 -21.97
N LEU A 197 -12.91 10.70 -20.81
CA LEU A 197 -13.05 9.65 -19.82
C LEU A 197 -14.31 8.82 -20.09
N ASP A 198 -14.13 7.53 -20.36
CA ASP A 198 -15.24 6.59 -20.54
C ASP A 198 -15.74 6.05 -19.20
N ARG A 199 -16.99 5.56 -19.18
CA ARG A 199 -17.49 4.83 -18.01
C ARG A 199 -16.79 3.49 -17.90
N VAL A 200 -16.38 3.16 -16.68
CA VAL A 200 -15.90 1.81 -16.34
C VAL A 200 -17.09 0.85 -16.43
N PRO A 201 -17.01 -0.25 -17.19
CA PRO A 201 -18.06 -1.26 -17.21
C PRO A 201 -18.25 -1.91 -15.84
N ALA A 202 -19.50 -2.19 -15.47
CA ALA A 202 -19.87 -2.77 -14.17
C ALA A 202 -19.06 -4.03 -13.83
N GLU A 203 -18.85 -4.88 -14.83
CA GLU A 203 -18.14 -6.15 -14.74
C GLU A 203 -16.64 -6.02 -14.44
N GLU A 204 -16.05 -4.85 -14.65
CA GLU A 204 -14.61 -4.64 -14.47
C GLU A 204 -14.25 -4.14 -13.06
N PHE A 205 -15.21 -3.57 -12.32
CA PHE A 205 -14.99 -3.09 -10.95
C PHE A 205 -14.58 -4.19 -9.99
N PHE A 206 -15.07 -5.41 -10.17
CA PHE A 206 -14.71 -6.54 -9.30
C PHE A 206 -13.25 -6.94 -9.44
N GLY A 207 -12.76 -7.01 -10.67
CA GLY A 207 -11.35 -7.30 -10.96
C GLY A 207 -10.42 -6.20 -10.45
N ALA A 208 -10.79 -4.93 -10.69
CA ALA A 208 -10.06 -3.79 -10.16
C ALA A 208 -10.02 -3.79 -8.61
N SER A 209 -11.12 -4.20 -7.96
CA SER A 209 -11.21 -4.28 -6.50
C SER A 209 -10.34 -5.38 -5.93
N LEU A 210 -10.36 -6.58 -6.53
CA LEU A 210 -9.48 -7.68 -6.15
C LEU A 210 -8.00 -7.27 -6.20
N TRP A 211 -7.59 -6.62 -7.28
CA TRP A 211 -6.23 -6.14 -7.43
C TRP A 211 -5.88 -5.04 -6.42
N GLN A 212 -6.81 -4.12 -6.14
CA GLN A 212 -6.60 -3.08 -5.12
C GLN A 212 -6.46 -3.66 -3.71
N ILE A 213 -7.17 -4.76 -3.40
CA ILE A 213 -7.02 -5.47 -2.12
C ILE A 213 -5.63 -6.11 -2.01
N VAL A 214 -5.13 -6.74 -3.08
CA VAL A 214 -3.79 -7.33 -3.12
C VAL A 214 -2.72 -6.26 -2.97
N LYS A 215 -2.80 -5.14 -3.72
CA LYS A 215 -1.93 -3.97 -3.48
C LYS A 215 -2.04 -3.39 -2.07
N GLY A 216 -3.23 -3.51 -1.48
CA GLY A 216 -3.52 -3.12 -0.11
C GLY A 216 -2.59 -3.74 0.92
N LEU A 217 -2.06 -4.94 0.66
CA LEU A 217 -1.14 -5.64 1.56
C LEU A 217 0.11 -4.83 1.93
N HIS A 218 0.60 -3.99 1.02
CA HIS A 218 1.81 -3.18 1.23
C HIS A 218 1.52 -1.72 1.58
N SER A 219 0.43 -1.14 1.07
CA SER A 219 0.05 0.26 1.32
C SER A 219 -1.44 0.37 1.72
N PRO A 220 -1.76 0.19 3.02
CA PRO A 220 -3.14 0.05 3.50
C PRO A 220 -3.99 1.28 3.25
N TYR A 221 -3.54 2.45 3.70
CA TYR A 221 -4.39 3.63 3.76
C TYR A 221 -4.70 4.19 2.36
N LYS A 222 -3.71 4.18 1.45
CA LYS A 222 -3.91 4.49 0.03
C LYS A 222 -4.92 3.51 -0.59
N SER A 223 -4.80 2.22 -0.27
CA SER A 223 -5.67 1.19 -0.82
C SER A 223 -7.08 1.20 -0.26
N VAL A 224 -7.28 1.57 1.01
CA VAL A 224 -8.60 1.76 1.61
C VAL A 224 -9.38 2.86 0.88
N LEU A 225 -8.74 4.01 0.60
CA LEU A 225 -9.37 5.11 -0.14
C LEU A 225 -9.70 4.68 -1.59
N LYS A 226 -8.77 4.04 -2.29
CA LYS A 226 -8.98 3.58 -3.67
C LYS A 226 -10.03 2.48 -3.77
N LEU A 227 -10.03 1.51 -2.85
CA LEU A 227 -11.03 0.45 -2.81
C LEU A 227 -12.41 1.00 -2.43
N GLY A 228 -12.48 1.96 -1.52
CA GLY A 228 -13.72 2.67 -1.22
C GLY A 228 -14.29 3.39 -2.44
N LEU A 229 -13.43 4.00 -3.26
CA LEU A 229 -13.84 4.67 -4.49
C LEU A 229 -14.37 3.68 -5.52
N LEU A 230 -13.68 2.55 -5.70
CA LEU A 230 -14.13 1.43 -6.53
C LEU A 230 -15.50 0.93 -6.11
N GLU A 231 -15.72 0.71 -4.81
CA GLU A 231 -17.01 0.26 -4.30
C GLU A 231 -18.12 1.28 -4.57
N LYS A 232 -17.83 2.57 -4.32
CA LYS A 232 -18.78 3.67 -4.59
C LYS A 232 -19.15 3.69 -6.07
N TYR A 233 -18.18 3.64 -6.97
CA TYR A 233 -18.43 3.67 -8.42
C TYR A 233 -19.18 2.41 -8.89
N ALA A 234 -18.85 1.23 -8.37
CA ALA A 234 -19.58 -0.01 -8.67
C ALA A 234 -21.07 0.04 -8.24
N GLY A 235 -21.42 0.89 -7.26
CA GLY A 235 -22.79 1.09 -6.82
C GLY A 235 -23.56 2.20 -7.55
N GLN A 236 -22.94 2.93 -8.49
CA GLN A 236 -23.51 4.14 -9.11
C GLN A 236 -24.24 3.90 -10.44
N ASP A 237 -24.31 2.67 -10.93
CA ASP A 237 -24.83 2.36 -12.28
C ASP A 237 -26.28 2.82 -12.52
N ASP A 238 -27.09 3.03 -11.48
CA ASP A 238 -28.50 3.46 -11.62
C ASP A 238 -28.78 4.93 -11.26
N ALA A 239 -27.84 5.67 -10.63
CA ALA A 239 -28.15 6.98 -10.02
C ALA A 239 -27.60 8.22 -10.76
N GLY A 240 -26.73 8.05 -11.77
CA GLY A 240 -26.32 9.15 -12.66
C GLY A 240 -25.42 10.25 -12.03
N GLY A 241 -24.63 9.91 -11.00
CA GLY A 241 -23.70 10.86 -10.37
C GLY A 241 -22.47 11.17 -11.23
N LEU A 242 -21.90 12.38 -11.06
CA LEU A 242 -20.62 12.76 -11.66
C LEU A 242 -19.46 12.02 -10.98
N LEU A 243 -18.47 11.60 -11.77
CA LEU A 243 -17.17 11.12 -11.27
C LEU A 243 -16.44 12.23 -10.50
N LEU A 244 -15.48 11.87 -9.64
CA LEU A 244 -14.79 12.86 -8.82
C LEU A 244 -14.06 13.91 -9.66
N CYS A 245 -13.41 13.50 -10.75
CA CYS A 245 -12.78 14.45 -11.69
C CYS A 245 -13.78 15.48 -12.26
N ASP A 246 -15.01 15.07 -12.55
CA ASP A 246 -16.07 15.97 -13.03
C ASP A 246 -16.65 16.84 -11.92
N GLN A 247 -16.77 16.34 -10.69
CA GLN A 247 -17.17 17.15 -9.53
C GLN A 247 -16.16 18.27 -9.25
N ILE A 248 -14.87 17.97 -9.34
CA ILE A 248 -13.78 18.96 -9.17
C ILE A 248 -13.82 19.96 -10.32
N LYS A 249 -13.98 19.48 -11.54
CA LYS A 249 -14.14 20.34 -12.72
C LYS A 249 -15.32 21.29 -12.58
N ASP A 250 -16.45 20.81 -12.11
CA ASP A 250 -17.63 21.62 -11.82
C ASP A 250 -17.33 22.67 -10.73
N ALA A 251 -16.65 22.28 -9.66
CA ALA A 251 -16.25 23.19 -8.59
C ALA A 251 -15.33 24.33 -9.07
N VAL A 252 -14.33 23.99 -9.89
CA VAL A 252 -13.37 24.94 -10.45
C VAL A 252 -14.05 25.87 -11.48
N THR A 253 -14.84 25.31 -12.39
CA THR A 253 -15.49 26.09 -13.46
C THR A 253 -16.56 27.04 -12.93
N ARG A 254 -17.27 26.68 -11.85
CA ARG A 254 -18.21 27.57 -11.14
C ARG A 254 -17.52 28.58 -10.23
N ARG A 255 -16.17 28.59 -10.17
CA ARG A 255 -15.35 29.48 -9.32
C ARG A 255 -15.72 29.42 -7.85
N HIS A 256 -15.97 28.21 -7.33
CA HIS A 256 -16.06 28.04 -5.87
C HIS A 256 -14.75 28.50 -5.24
N SER A 257 -14.81 29.42 -4.27
CA SER A 257 -13.64 30.07 -3.69
C SER A 257 -12.92 29.23 -2.63
N GLU A 258 -13.54 28.15 -2.16
CA GLU A 258 -12.99 27.32 -1.09
C GLU A 258 -12.14 26.18 -1.68
N ALA A 259 -10.84 26.18 -1.41
CA ALA A 259 -9.90 25.17 -1.91
C ALA A 259 -10.35 23.72 -1.61
N ARG A 260 -10.94 23.48 -0.44
CA ARG A 260 -11.48 22.17 -0.02
C ARG A 260 -12.57 21.59 -0.92
N LEU A 261 -13.22 22.42 -1.74
CA LEU A 261 -14.25 21.96 -2.68
C LEU A 261 -13.67 21.45 -3.99
N ALA A 262 -12.43 21.84 -4.32
CA ALA A 262 -11.69 21.42 -5.52
C ALA A 262 -10.48 20.54 -5.21
N ASP A 263 -10.03 20.47 -3.94
CA ASP A 263 -8.95 19.60 -3.52
C ASP A 263 -9.30 18.12 -3.76
N PRO A 264 -8.46 17.37 -4.52
CA PRO A 264 -8.84 16.05 -5.00
C PRO A 264 -9.01 15.00 -3.90
N TYR A 265 -8.23 15.10 -2.82
CA TYR A 265 -8.31 14.14 -1.71
C TYR A 265 -9.46 14.46 -0.76
N THR A 266 -9.79 15.73 -0.60
CA THR A 266 -10.94 16.19 0.19
C THR A 266 -12.25 15.83 -0.48
N VAL A 267 -12.35 16.05 -1.79
CA VAL A 267 -13.51 15.64 -2.60
C VAL A 267 -13.68 14.11 -2.57
N LEU A 268 -12.58 13.36 -2.67
CA LEU A 268 -12.57 11.91 -2.49
C LEU A 268 -13.10 11.52 -1.12
N PHE A 269 -12.50 12.02 -0.05
CA PHE A 269 -12.88 11.65 1.32
C PHE A 269 -14.35 11.99 1.62
N ARG A 270 -14.83 13.19 1.26
CA ARG A 270 -16.24 13.57 1.41
C ARG A 270 -17.16 12.56 0.74
N ASN A 271 -16.87 12.23 -0.53
CA ASN A 271 -17.67 11.29 -1.30
C ASN A 271 -17.71 9.88 -0.70
N LEU A 272 -16.60 9.42 -0.12
CA LEU A 272 -16.54 8.12 0.55
C LEU A 272 -17.27 8.15 1.89
N ARG A 273 -17.03 9.19 2.70
CA ARG A 273 -17.73 9.39 3.98
C ARG A 273 -19.24 9.37 3.79
N ASP A 274 -19.76 10.16 2.84
CA ASP A 274 -21.19 10.25 2.57
C ASP A 274 -21.76 8.90 2.09
N TYR A 275 -21.00 8.17 1.26
CA TYR A 275 -21.40 6.84 0.77
C TYR A 275 -21.51 5.83 1.93
N TYR A 276 -20.47 5.71 2.76
CA TYR A 276 -20.45 4.75 3.86
C TYR A 276 -21.40 5.11 5.00
N GLN A 277 -21.64 6.40 5.25
CA GLN A 277 -22.73 6.86 6.11
C GLN A 277 -24.10 6.44 5.55
N GLY A 278 -24.31 6.60 4.25
CA GLY A 278 -25.57 6.23 3.58
C GLY A 278 -25.91 4.74 3.70
N ILE A 279 -24.91 3.85 3.71
CA ILE A 279 -25.11 2.41 3.92
C ILE A 279 -24.98 1.97 5.39
N GLY A 280 -24.78 2.90 6.32
CA GLY A 280 -24.72 2.63 7.77
C GLY A 280 -23.43 1.95 8.27
N ASP A 281 -22.34 1.96 7.49
CA ASP A 281 -21.06 1.33 7.87
C ASP A 281 -20.17 2.33 8.63
N THR A 282 -20.45 2.52 9.92
CA THR A 282 -19.73 3.47 10.78
C THR A 282 -18.25 3.09 10.99
N ASP A 283 -17.93 1.80 10.96
CA ASP A 283 -16.56 1.31 11.06
C ASP A 283 -15.75 1.75 9.83
N ALA A 284 -16.31 1.62 8.62
CA ALA A 284 -15.69 2.10 7.39
C ALA A 284 -15.49 3.62 7.40
N VAL A 285 -16.47 4.40 7.88
CA VAL A 285 -16.34 5.86 8.03
C VAL A 285 -15.17 6.23 8.94
N GLY A 286 -15.05 5.58 10.09
CA GLY A 286 -13.94 5.79 11.02
C GLY A 286 -12.60 5.45 10.38
N LEU A 287 -12.52 4.31 9.68
CA LEU A 287 -11.31 3.89 8.99
C LEU A 287 -10.89 4.86 7.87
N LEU A 288 -11.84 5.32 7.06
CA LEU A 288 -11.59 6.28 5.98
C LEU A 288 -11.12 7.62 6.53
N THR A 289 -11.63 8.03 7.70
CA THR A 289 -11.21 9.25 8.39
C THR A 289 -9.76 9.11 8.88
N ASP A 290 -9.42 7.97 9.49
CA ASP A 290 -8.05 7.66 9.89
C ASP A 290 -7.11 7.61 8.66
N ALA A 291 -7.53 6.96 7.57
CA ALA A 291 -6.75 6.84 6.34
C ALA A 291 -6.49 8.19 5.66
N PHE A 292 -7.51 9.05 5.57
CA PHE A 292 -7.38 10.39 5.03
C PHE A 292 -6.50 11.27 5.92
N THR A 293 -6.70 11.24 7.25
CA THR A 293 -5.90 12.00 8.22
C THR A 293 -4.41 11.63 8.13
N LEU A 294 -4.12 10.33 8.02
CA LEU A 294 -2.77 9.84 7.82
C LEU A 294 -2.18 10.29 6.49
N LYS A 295 -2.93 10.15 5.40
CA LYS A 295 -2.46 10.55 4.06
C LYS A 295 -2.28 12.06 3.94
N ALA A 296 -3.05 12.85 4.67
CA ALA A 296 -2.91 14.31 4.75
C ALA A 296 -1.78 14.78 5.68
N GLY A 297 -1.13 13.88 6.43
CA GLY A 297 -0.02 14.27 7.31
C GLY A 297 -0.44 15.31 8.36
N ILE A 298 -1.66 15.23 8.91
CA ILE A 298 -2.21 16.27 9.81
C ILE A 298 -1.35 16.46 11.08
N ALA A 299 -0.65 15.42 11.50
CA ALA A 299 0.31 15.48 12.61
C ALA A 299 1.55 16.32 12.29
N ASP A 300 1.89 16.49 11.01
CA ASP A 300 3.04 17.23 10.52
C ASP A 300 2.70 18.69 10.16
N PHE A 301 1.44 19.12 10.33
CA PHE A 301 1.06 20.52 10.13
C PHE A 301 1.86 21.44 11.07
N ASP A 302 2.20 22.63 10.57
CA ASP A 302 2.85 23.63 11.41
C ASP A 302 1.82 24.28 12.33
N TYR A 303 1.93 24.10 13.66
CA TYR A 303 0.98 24.66 14.61
C TYR A 303 1.52 25.90 15.33
N ALA A 304 0.92 27.06 15.06
CA ALA A 304 1.12 28.28 15.84
C ALA A 304 -0.01 28.48 16.85
N PHE A 305 0.34 28.69 18.12
CA PHE A 305 -0.63 28.88 19.22
C PHE A 305 -1.68 27.76 19.36
N GLY A 306 -1.41 26.57 18.83
CA GLY A 306 -2.30 25.40 18.89
C GLY A 306 -3.31 25.30 17.74
N PHE A 307 -3.08 26.04 16.65
CA PHE A 307 -3.83 25.97 15.39
C PHE A 307 -2.86 25.88 14.22
N PRO A 308 -3.25 25.27 13.08
CA PRO A 308 -2.43 25.30 11.88
C PRO A 308 -2.10 26.73 11.46
N SER A 309 -0.85 26.95 11.06
CA SER A 309 -0.33 28.24 10.61
C SER A 309 -0.86 28.61 9.22
N VAL A 310 -1.26 27.62 8.41
CA VAL A 310 -1.70 27.81 7.03
C VAL A 310 -3.24 27.86 6.95
N PRO A 311 -3.84 28.89 6.31
CA PRO A 311 -5.29 29.03 6.19
C PRO A 311 -5.99 27.82 5.55
N GLU A 312 -5.35 27.21 4.55
CA GLU A 312 -5.82 26.01 3.87
C GLU A 312 -5.92 24.83 4.86
N GLU A 313 -4.87 24.55 5.62
CA GLU A 313 -4.85 23.51 6.67
C GLU A 313 -5.96 23.72 7.71
N MET A 314 -6.18 24.97 8.12
CA MET A 314 -7.27 25.32 9.05
C MET A 314 -8.65 25.07 8.44
N SER A 315 -8.85 25.43 7.17
CA SER A 315 -10.09 25.13 6.42
C SER A 315 -10.34 23.62 6.29
N PHE A 316 -9.27 22.83 6.14
CA PHE A 316 -9.36 21.36 6.10
C PHE A 316 -9.71 20.75 7.47
N LEU A 317 -9.13 21.26 8.57
CA LEU A 317 -9.50 20.82 9.92
C LEU A 317 -10.98 21.10 10.21
N ALA A 318 -11.48 22.29 9.84
CA ALA A 318 -12.90 22.60 9.99
C ALA A 318 -13.77 21.61 9.20
N PHE A 319 -13.40 21.30 7.96
CA PHE A 319 -14.09 20.30 7.14
C PHE A 319 -14.10 18.90 7.78
N LEU A 320 -12.98 18.46 8.36
CA LEU A 320 -12.89 17.17 9.06
C LEU A 320 -13.77 17.09 10.30
N LEU A 321 -14.00 18.22 10.95
CA LEU A 321 -14.86 18.34 12.13
C LEU A 321 -16.32 18.63 11.76
N ASP A 322 -16.72 18.47 10.50
CA ASP A 322 -18.06 18.78 9.98
C ASP A 322 -18.45 20.25 10.21
N ASP A 323 -17.53 21.17 9.92
CA ASP A 323 -17.65 22.62 10.09
C ASP A 323 -17.97 23.05 11.55
N ARG A 324 -17.68 22.18 12.52
CA ARG A 324 -17.66 22.54 13.94
C ARG A 324 -16.46 23.43 14.24
N GLU A 325 -16.58 24.20 15.33
CA GLU A 325 -15.51 25.05 15.82
C GLU A 325 -14.25 24.22 16.10
N VAL A 326 -13.16 24.57 15.41
CA VAL A 326 -11.83 24.00 15.69
C VAL A 326 -11.35 24.61 17.01
N THR A 327 -11.28 23.80 18.06
CA THR A 327 -10.65 24.20 19.33
C THR A 327 -9.22 23.67 19.40
N ARG A 328 -8.39 24.27 20.27
CA ARG A 328 -7.02 23.78 20.51
C ARG A 328 -7.00 22.31 20.91
N GLU A 329 -7.96 21.87 21.73
CA GLU A 329 -8.07 20.47 22.16
C GLU A 329 -8.41 19.53 21.00
N THR A 330 -9.25 19.97 20.06
CA THR A 330 -9.57 19.18 18.87
C THR A 330 -8.41 19.12 17.89
N ALA A 331 -7.71 20.24 17.68
CA ALA A 331 -6.54 20.32 16.80
C ALA A 331 -5.38 19.47 17.34
N GLN A 332 -5.04 19.62 18.62
CA GLN A 332 -4.02 18.79 19.29
C GLN A 332 -4.46 17.33 19.46
N GLY A 333 -5.77 17.08 19.54
CA GLY A 333 -6.33 15.74 19.65
C GLY A 333 -6.32 14.95 18.35
N LEU A 334 -6.01 15.58 17.21
CA LEU A 334 -5.82 14.95 15.89
C LEU A 334 -4.36 14.56 15.65
N ASP A 335 -3.41 15.27 16.28
CA ASP A 335 -2.01 14.83 16.44
C ASP A 335 -1.96 13.65 17.41
N ARG A 336 -2.13 12.46 16.86
CA ARG A 336 -2.10 11.22 17.65
C ARG A 336 -0.99 10.33 17.13
N SER A 337 0.15 10.40 17.81
CA SER A 337 1.15 9.33 17.81
C SER A 337 0.46 7.95 17.84
N TRP A 338 0.86 7.09 16.91
CA TRP A 338 0.28 5.76 16.75
C TRP A 338 0.72 4.85 17.89
N SER A 339 -0.12 4.69 18.92
CA SER A 339 0.11 3.64 19.91
C SER A 339 -0.06 2.26 19.28
N PHE A 340 0.71 1.27 19.75
CA PHE A 340 0.58 -0.11 19.29
C PHE A 340 -0.85 -0.68 19.40
N ALA A 341 -1.59 -0.31 20.44
CA ALA A 341 -2.99 -0.73 20.60
C ALA A 341 -3.90 -0.15 19.51
N ARG A 342 -3.65 1.10 19.09
CA ARG A 342 -4.36 1.71 17.96
C ARG A 342 -3.95 1.04 16.65
N ALA A 343 -2.68 0.77 16.44
CA ALA A 343 -2.18 0.09 15.25
C ALA A 343 -2.81 -1.31 15.07
N MET A 344 -2.87 -2.10 16.14
CA MET A 344 -3.56 -3.39 16.17
C MET A 344 -5.05 -3.27 15.82
N LYS A 345 -5.75 -2.28 16.39
CA LYS A 345 -7.18 -2.05 16.10
C LYS A 345 -7.40 -1.60 14.66
N ALA A 346 -6.54 -0.73 14.15
CA ALA A 346 -6.60 -0.26 12.77
C ALA A 346 -6.38 -1.42 11.79
N GLY A 347 -5.36 -2.25 12.02
CA GLY A 347 -5.09 -3.44 11.19
C GLY A 347 -6.30 -4.36 11.06
N ALA A 348 -6.93 -4.70 12.19
CA ALA A 348 -8.16 -5.50 12.19
C ALA A 348 -9.34 -4.83 11.47
N THR A 349 -9.45 -3.50 11.56
CA THR A 349 -10.51 -2.72 10.89
C THR A 349 -10.29 -2.69 9.38
N VAL A 350 -9.04 -2.50 8.92
CA VAL A 350 -8.69 -2.57 7.50
C VAL A 350 -9.00 -3.96 6.94
N SER A 351 -8.59 -5.04 7.61
CA SER A 351 -8.89 -6.41 7.14
C SER A 351 -10.39 -6.63 6.96
N ARG A 352 -11.20 -6.17 7.94
CA ARG A 352 -12.66 -6.28 7.85
C ARG A 352 -13.23 -5.44 6.70
N PHE A 353 -12.73 -4.22 6.52
CA PHE A 353 -13.13 -3.35 5.41
C PHE A 353 -12.86 -4.01 4.05
N LEU A 354 -11.65 -4.54 3.83
CA LEU A 354 -11.28 -5.22 2.58
C LEU A 354 -12.20 -6.42 2.29
N ILE A 355 -12.45 -7.27 3.30
CA ILE A 355 -13.36 -8.43 3.16
C ILE A 355 -14.80 -7.98 2.87
N ASN A 356 -15.32 -7.03 3.63
CA ASN A 356 -16.70 -6.58 3.49
C ASN A 356 -16.93 -5.90 2.14
N THR A 357 -15.99 -5.06 1.69
CA THR A 357 -16.06 -4.42 0.37
C THR A 357 -16.01 -5.47 -0.73
N TYR A 358 -15.11 -6.46 -0.63
CA TYR A 358 -15.08 -7.59 -1.57
C TYR A 358 -16.43 -8.31 -1.66
N GLN A 359 -17.01 -8.67 -0.51
CA GLN A 359 -18.31 -9.37 -0.45
C GLN A 359 -19.45 -8.52 -1.04
N ARG A 360 -19.48 -7.21 -0.76
CA ARG A 360 -20.51 -6.31 -1.31
C ARG A 360 -20.39 -6.15 -2.83
N ILE A 361 -19.17 -6.05 -3.35
CA ILE A 361 -18.94 -5.97 -4.81
C ILE A 361 -19.30 -7.31 -5.47
N GLN A 362 -18.94 -8.44 -4.86
CA GLN A 362 -19.32 -9.76 -5.33
C GLN A 362 -20.85 -9.94 -5.37
N ALA A 363 -21.55 -9.59 -4.29
CA ALA A 363 -23.01 -9.69 -4.22
C ALA A 363 -23.69 -8.86 -5.33
N ARG A 364 -23.20 -7.65 -5.60
CA ARG A 364 -23.71 -6.80 -6.69
C ARG A 364 -23.54 -7.42 -8.08
N LEU A 365 -22.41 -8.08 -8.33
CA LEU A 365 -22.23 -8.82 -9.58
C LEU A 365 -23.20 -9.99 -9.72
N GLU A 366 -23.43 -10.74 -8.63
CA GLU A 366 -24.38 -11.85 -8.62
C GLU A 366 -25.82 -11.36 -8.86
N GLU A 367 -26.20 -10.23 -8.27
CA GLU A 367 -27.51 -9.57 -8.46
C GLU A 367 -27.71 -9.03 -9.88
N ALA A 368 -26.66 -8.52 -10.53
CA ALA A 368 -26.72 -8.03 -11.91
C ALA A 368 -27.00 -9.13 -12.95
N GLY A 369 -26.90 -10.41 -12.57
CA GLY A 369 -27.23 -11.58 -13.37
C GLY A 369 -26.27 -11.85 -14.54
N SER A 370 -26.33 -13.06 -15.10
CA SER A 370 -25.50 -13.60 -16.20
C SER A 370 -25.63 -12.89 -17.57
N ARG A 371 -25.85 -11.57 -17.61
CA ARG A 371 -25.81 -10.74 -18.82
C ARG A 371 -24.44 -10.10 -19.05
N SER A 372 -23.55 -10.15 -18.07
CA SER A 372 -22.17 -9.66 -18.16
C SER A 372 -21.23 -10.83 -18.38
N GLY A 373 -20.61 -10.87 -19.57
CA GLY A 373 -19.46 -11.75 -19.78
C GLY A 373 -18.33 -11.26 -18.88
N VAL A 374 -18.17 -11.87 -17.71
CA VAL A 374 -17.02 -11.64 -16.82
C VAL A 374 -15.78 -11.78 -17.69
N ARG A 375 -15.11 -10.66 -17.98
CA ARG A 375 -13.90 -10.72 -18.80
C ARG A 375 -12.75 -11.34 -18.00
N ILE A 376 -12.76 -11.26 -16.67
CA ILE A 376 -11.68 -11.78 -15.81
C ILE A 376 -11.61 -13.30 -15.95
N SER A 377 -10.41 -13.84 -16.15
CA SER A 377 -10.28 -15.29 -16.26
C SER A 377 -10.69 -15.94 -14.93
N PRO A 378 -11.38 -17.10 -14.96
CA PRO A 378 -11.68 -17.85 -13.74
C PRO A 378 -10.42 -18.18 -12.92
N GLU A 379 -9.27 -18.28 -13.58
CA GLU A 379 -7.96 -18.49 -12.96
C GLU A 379 -7.53 -17.26 -12.13
N ASP A 380 -7.60 -16.04 -12.68
CA ASP A 380 -7.25 -14.80 -11.96
C ASP A 380 -8.16 -14.57 -10.75
N LEU A 381 -9.46 -14.83 -10.90
CA LEU A 381 -10.41 -14.76 -9.80
C LEU A 381 -10.05 -15.73 -8.69
N THR A 382 -9.66 -16.95 -9.06
CA THR A 382 -9.23 -17.97 -8.11
C THR A 382 -7.93 -17.56 -7.42
N ARG A 383 -6.96 -17.02 -8.18
CA ARG A 383 -5.65 -16.57 -7.71
C ARG A 383 -5.79 -15.44 -6.68
N LEU A 384 -6.45 -14.35 -7.07
CA LEU A 384 -6.69 -13.18 -6.21
C LEU A 384 -7.55 -13.55 -5.00
N GLY A 385 -8.61 -14.36 -5.20
CA GLY A 385 -9.46 -14.84 -4.12
C GLY A 385 -8.70 -15.66 -3.07
N ARG A 386 -7.83 -16.58 -3.50
CA ARG A 386 -6.99 -17.37 -2.60
C ARG A 386 -5.99 -16.51 -1.84
N GLN A 387 -5.38 -15.51 -2.49
CA GLN A 387 -4.46 -14.58 -1.82
C GLN A 387 -5.16 -13.74 -0.74
N ILE A 388 -6.38 -13.27 -1.00
CA ILE A 388 -7.21 -12.56 -0.02
C ILE A 388 -7.54 -13.50 1.16
N GLN A 389 -7.98 -14.73 0.88
CA GLN A 389 -8.27 -15.70 1.94
C GLN A 389 -7.02 -16.02 2.77
N ALA A 390 -5.87 -16.24 2.11
CA ALA A 390 -4.60 -16.52 2.77
C ALA A 390 -4.15 -15.37 3.68
N ASN A 391 -4.39 -14.11 3.30
CA ASN A 391 -3.97 -12.98 4.13
C ASN A 391 -4.98 -12.63 5.23
N PHE A 392 -6.28 -12.76 4.99
CA PHE A 392 -7.30 -12.17 5.86
C PHE A 392 -8.27 -13.18 6.50
N ALA A 393 -8.46 -14.38 5.92
CA ALA A 393 -9.42 -15.32 6.46
C ALA A 393 -8.89 -16.00 7.74
N PRO A 394 -9.69 -16.06 8.81
CA PRO A 394 -9.32 -16.82 10.00
C PRO A 394 -9.33 -18.31 9.68
N ARG A 395 -8.27 -19.03 10.08
CA ARG A 395 -8.19 -20.49 9.98
C ARG A 395 -7.72 -21.06 11.31
N LYS A 396 -8.18 -22.28 11.61
CA LYS A 396 -7.78 -22.96 12.85
C LYS A 396 -6.26 -23.12 12.88
N HIS A 397 -5.63 -22.76 14.00
CA HIS A 397 -4.17 -22.79 14.19
C HIS A 397 -3.37 -21.81 13.33
N LYS A 398 -4.00 -20.95 12.53
CA LYS A 398 -3.28 -19.92 11.77
C LYS A 398 -2.68 -18.89 12.73
N VAL A 399 -1.43 -18.52 12.48
CA VAL A 399 -0.80 -17.39 13.16
C VAL A 399 -1.35 -16.13 12.49
N GLU A 400 -2.22 -15.42 13.20
CA GLU A 400 -2.85 -14.22 12.67
C GLU A 400 -1.81 -13.16 12.34
N ARG A 401 -1.79 -12.75 11.07
CA ARG A 401 -1.11 -11.56 10.62
C ARG A 401 -1.89 -10.34 11.12
N VAL A 402 -1.16 -9.33 11.54
CA VAL A 402 -1.64 -7.98 11.77
C VAL A 402 -1.15 -7.19 10.56
N PRO A 403 -1.86 -7.29 9.43
CA PRO A 403 -1.48 -6.48 8.29
C PRO A 403 -1.54 -5.01 8.72
N PHE A 404 -0.70 -4.18 8.11
CA PHE A 404 -0.75 -2.72 8.27
C PHE A 404 -0.18 -2.19 9.59
N LEU A 405 0.54 -3.04 10.33
CA LEU A 405 1.35 -2.65 11.47
C LEU A 405 2.65 -2.00 10.96
N ASP A 406 2.58 -0.73 10.55
CA ASP A 406 3.77 0.06 10.19
C ASP A 406 4.49 0.50 11.46
N LEU A 407 5.21 -0.43 12.07
CA LEU A 407 6.15 -0.15 13.13
C LEU A 407 7.52 -0.05 12.48
N SER A 408 8.22 1.06 12.70
CA SER A 408 9.64 1.16 12.38
C SER A 408 10.34 -0.10 12.87
N ALA A 409 11.26 -0.66 12.07
CA ALA A 409 12.13 -1.73 12.53
C ALA A 409 12.67 -1.35 13.92
N HIS A 410 12.58 -2.27 14.88
CA HIS A 410 13.02 -2.02 16.26
C HIS A 410 12.11 -1.15 17.15
N TYR A 411 10.81 -1.04 16.85
CA TYR A 411 9.87 -0.26 17.69
C TYR A 411 9.83 -0.72 19.16
N PHE A 412 10.05 -2.01 19.42
CA PHE A 412 10.17 -2.56 20.77
C PHE A 412 11.58 -3.13 21.02
N PRO A 413 12.54 -2.31 21.51
CA PRO A 413 13.90 -2.76 21.80
C PRO A 413 14.00 -3.77 22.95
N GLU A 414 13.02 -3.80 23.86
CA GLU A 414 13.02 -4.70 25.03
C GLU A 414 11.70 -5.47 25.15
N PHE A 415 11.81 -6.78 25.36
CA PHE A 415 10.70 -7.67 25.71
C PHE A 415 10.83 -8.20 27.14
N TYR A 416 9.70 -8.31 27.82
CA TYR A 416 9.59 -8.95 29.13
C TYR A 416 8.52 -10.03 29.12
N PHE A 417 8.93 -11.29 29.32
CA PHE A 417 8.05 -12.45 29.35
C PHE A 417 7.65 -12.85 30.77
N GLU A 418 6.37 -13.14 30.95
CA GLU A 418 5.78 -13.67 32.17
C GLU A 418 4.72 -14.74 31.85
N ALA A 419 4.44 -15.62 32.81
CA ALA A 419 3.40 -16.62 32.71
C ALA A 419 2.49 -16.58 33.95
N GLU A 420 1.21 -16.34 33.72
CA GLU A 420 0.19 -16.31 34.76
C GLU A 420 -0.44 -17.71 34.90
N LYS A 421 -0.41 -18.29 36.11
CA LYS A 421 -1.03 -19.60 36.38
C LYS A 421 -2.10 -19.47 37.46
N ALA A 422 -3.36 -19.38 37.05
CA ALA A 422 -4.48 -19.48 37.97
C ALA A 422 -4.65 -20.93 38.48
N PRO A 423 -5.11 -21.15 39.73
CA PRO A 423 -5.37 -22.49 40.25
C PRO A 423 -6.30 -23.30 39.33
N GLY A 424 -5.89 -24.53 39.00
CA GLY A 424 -6.67 -25.43 38.14
C GLY A 424 -6.71 -25.08 36.65
N LYS A 425 -6.07 -23.99 36.21
CA LYS A 425 -6.00 -23.58 34.79
C LYS A 425 -4.60 -23.81 34.21
N ARG A 426 -4.55 -23.88 32.87
CA ARG A 426 -3.28 -23.88 32.12
C ARG A 426 -2.60 -22.50 32.28
N PRO A 427 -1.26 -22.45 32.27
CA PRO A 427 -0.55 -21.17 32.29
C PRO A 427 -0.90 -20.36 31.04
N VAL A 428 -1.06 -19.05 31.21
CA VAL A 428 -1.22 -18.07 30.14
C VAL A 428 0.07 -17.29 30.03
N TRP A 429 0.68 -17.33 28.87
CA TRP A 429 1.91 -16.62 28.55
C TRP A 429 1.60 -15.19 28.15
N LEU A 430 2.46 -14.28 28.54
CA LEU A 430 2.32 -12.86 28.33
C LEU A 430 3.69 -12.27 27.98
N VAL A 431 3.71 -11.41 26.98
CA VAL A 431 4.87 -10.61 26.60
C VAL A 431 4.52 -9.13 26.69
N ARG A 432 5.43 -8.38 27.28
CA ARG A 432 5.41 -6.93 27.31
C ARG A 432 6.53 -6.35 26.48
N GLY A 433 6.29 -5.20 25.88
CA GLY A 433 7.26 -4.44 25.10
C GLY A 433 7.45 -3.04 25.66
N GLN A 434 8.69 -2.57 25.67
CA GLN A 434 9.00 -1.16 25.89
C GLN A 434 9.13 -0.46 24.54
N GLU A 435 8.33 0.58 24.30
CA GLU A 435 8.43 1.41 23.09
C GLU A 435 9.78 2.14 23.04
N SER A 436 10.37 2.25 21.85
CA SER A 436 11.57 3.05 21.60
C SER A 436 11.34 4.53 21.96
N GLY A 437 12.40 5.22 22.38
CA GLY A 437 12.32 6.64 22.78
C GLY A 437 11.73 6.92 24.17
N ARG A 438 11.09 5.93 24.83
CA ARG A 438 10.70 6.06 26.25
C ARG A 438 11.88 5.75 27.18
N GLY A 439 12.08 6.60 28.19
CA GLY A 439 13.07 6.37 29.26
C GLY A 439 12.81 5.05 30.00
N LYS A 440 13.75 4.61 30.85
CA LYS A 440 13.65 3.31 31.57
C LYS A 440 12.32 3.19 32.33
N VAL A 441 11.45 2.28 31.88
CA VAL A 441 10.20 1.95 32.55
C VAL A 441 10.34 0.61 33.26
N SER A 442 9.73 0.46 34.43
CA SER A 442 9.64 -0.86 35.09
C SER A 442 8.88 -1.86 34.20
N SER A 443 9.14 -3.16 34.34
CA SER A 443 8.45 -4.20 33.56
C SER A 443 6.92 -4.12 33.65
N LYS A 444 6.36 -3.69 34.79
CA LYS A 444 4.91 -3.48 34.97
C LYS A 444 4.35 -2.29 34.19
N GLY A 445 5.18 -1.29 33.90
CA GLY A 445 4.81 -0.13 33.09
C GLY A 445 5.02 -0.34 31.59
N MET A 446 5.63 -1.47 31.19
CA MET A 446 5.71 -1.87 29.77
C MET A 446 4.34 -2.28 29.24
N GLN A 447 4.11 -2.01 27.96
CA GLN A 447 2.85 -2.30 27.29
C GLN A 447 2.69 -3.81 27.08
N ILE A 448 1.48 -4.33 27.30
CA ILE A 448 1.14 -5.70 26.92
C ILE A 448 1.07 -5.80 25.40
N LEU A 449 1.93 -6.62 24.79
CA LEU A 449 1.86 -6.86 23.35
C LEU A 449 0.89 -7.99 23.02
N ARG A 450 0.99 -9.13 23.74
CA ARG A 450 0.13 -10.29 23.52
C ARG A 450 0.02 -11.19 24.75
N LYS A 451 -1.14 -11.82 24.92
CA LYS A 451 -1.37 -12.96 25.82
C LYS A 451 -1.78 -14.18 25.00
N ASP A 452 -1.25 -15.36 25.32
CA ASP A 452 -1.61 -16.61 24.65
C ASP A 452 -1.49 -17.82 25.59
N ALA A 453 -2.29 -18.86 25.34
CA ALA A 453 -2.19 -20.11 26.10
C ALA A 453 -1.06 -21.02 25.58
N ASP A 454 -0.69 -20.86 24.31
CA ASP A 454 0.42 -21.60 23.70
C ASP A 454 1.65 -20.69 23.54
N PRO A 455 2.78 -20.99 24.22
CA PRO A 455 3.99 -20.19 24.08
C PRO A 455 4.56 -20.23 22.65
N ALA A 456 4.37 -21.33 21.91
CA ALA A 456 4.85 -21.41 20.53
C ALA A 456 4.09 -20.43 19.64
N MET A 457 2.76 -20.40 19.74
CA MET A 457 1.91 -19.42 19.05
C MET A 457 2.33 -17.98 19.36
N LEU A 458 2.55 -17.65 20.64
CA LEU A 458 2.95 -16.32 21.06
C LEU A 458 4.29 -15.89 20.46
N LEU A 459 5.32 -16.75 20.56
CA LEU A 459 6.66 -16.44 20.03
C LEU A 459 6.64 -16.31 18.51
N THR A 460 5.93 -17.22 17.83
CA THR A 460 5.78 -17.21 16.38
C THR A 460 5.07 -15.93 15.92
N TRP A 461 4.03 -15.50 16.64
CA TRP A 461 3.31 -14.28 16.30
C TRP A 461 4.18 -13.02 16.41
N LEU A 462 5.07 -12.94 17.41
CA LEU A 462 6.02 -11.82 17.53
C LEU A 462 6.97 -11.74 16.33
N VAL A 463 7.44 -12.88 15.83
CA VAL A 463 8.34 -12.98 14.68
C VAL A 463 7.61 -12.64 13.39
N VAL A 464 6.48 -13.29 13.13
CA VAL A 464 5.73 -13.19 11.86
C VAL A 464 5.18 -11.79 11.60
N ASN A 465 4.91 -11.02 12.66
CA ASN A 465 4.41 -9.65 12.55
C ASN A 465 5.51 -8.58 12.63
N GLY A 466 6.80 -8.96 12.53
CA GLY A 466 7.92 -8.01 12.56
C GLY A 466 8.11 -7.27 13.88
N ILE A 467 7.40 -7.68 14.94
CA ILE A 467 7.48 -7.06 16.28
C ILE A 467 8.82 -7.41 16.93
N TYR A 468 9.29 -8.65 16.74
CA TYR A 468 10.63 -9.09 17.11
C TYR A 468 11.66 -8.75 16.03
N SER A 469 12.86 -8.37 16.47
CA SER A 469 14.04 -8.30 15.62
C SER A 469 15.26 -8.89 16.35
N PRO A 470 16.32 -9.32 15.64
CA PRO A 470 17.51 -9.89 16.28
C PRO A 470 18.20 -8.99 17.31
N ALA A 471 18.01 -7.67 17.24
CA ALA A 471 18.58 -6.74 18.22
C ALA A 471 17.71 -6.59 19.50
N THR A 472 16.51 -7.19 19.54
CA THR A 472 15.56 -7.03 20.65
C THR A 472 16.07 -7.75 21.90
N HIS A 473 16.16 -7.03 23.01
CA HIS A 473 16.61 -7.56 24.29
C HIS A 473 15.48 -8.32 24.98
N VAL A 474 15.67 -9.60 25.23
CA VAL A 474 14.66 -10.46 25.86
C VAL A 474 14.96 -10.68 27.33
N HIS A 475 13.97 -10.38 28.17
CA HIS A 475 13.94 -10.57 29.61
C HIS A 475 12.74 -11.42 30.01
N GLY A 476 12.76 -11.96 31.22
CA GLY A 476 11.62 -12.65 31.82
C GLY A 476 11.89 -12.98 33.28
N ASP A 477 10.84 -13.28 34.04
CA ASP A 477 10.96 -13.66 35.44
C ASP A 477 10.94 -15.19 35.63
N ARG A 478 10.88 -15.65 36.88
CA ARG A 478 10.88 -17.10 37.18
C ARG A 478 9.60 -17.81 36.75
N SER A 479 8.53 -17.08 36.43
CA SER A 479 7.25 -17.68 36.03
C SER A 479 7.32 -18.37 34.66
N VAL A 480 8.28 -18.00 33.81
CA VAL A 480 8.49 -18.66 32.50
C VAL A 480 9.07 -20.08 32.62
N ALA A 481 9.46 -20.53 33.81
CA ALA A 481 9.88 -21.90 34.02
C ALA A 481 8.77 -22.89 33.62
N PRO A 482 9.09 -24.03 32.97
CA PRO A 482 10.42 -24.62 32.85
C PRO A 482 11.28 -24.11 31.69
N MET A 483 10.79 -23.16 30.88
CA MET A 483 11.62 -22.51 29.87
C MET A 483 12.56 -21.49 30.52
N SER A 484 13.75 -21.33 29.96
CA SER A 484 14.66 -20.25 30.35
C SER A 484 14.53 -19.06 29.39
N VAL A 485 14.92 -17.87 29.85
CA VAL A 485 15.01 -16.67 28.99
C VAL A 485 15.93 -16.91 27.80
N GLU A 486 16.97 -17.72 27.97
CA GLU A 486 17.89 -18.12 26.91
C GLU A 486 17.22 -19.02 25.86
N ASP A 487 16.28 -19.87 26.27
CA ASP A 487 15.47 -20.66 25.34
C ASP A 487 14.53 -19.76 24.54
N LEU A 488 13.88 -18.78 25.19
CA LEU A 488 13.02 -17.80 24.51
C LEU A 488 13.78 -17.02 23.43
N LYS A 489 14.98 -16.51 23.78
CA LYS A 489 15.87 -15.82 22.82
C LYS A 489 16.19 -16.67 21.61
N LYS A 490 16.62 -17.91 21.85
CA LYS A 490 16.99 -18.83 20.78
C LYS A 490 15.80 -19.22 19.92
N ILE A 491 14.62 -19.46 20.52
CA ILE A 491 13.40 -19.78 19.76
C ILE A 491 13.01 -18.62 18.86
N LEU A 492 13.00 -17.38 19.37
CA LEU A 492 12.72 -16.20 18.54
C LEU A 492 13.71 -16.07 17.39
N GLN A 493 15.00 -16.27 17.66
CA GLN A 493 16.05 -16.22 16.64
C GLN A 493 15.87 -17.31 15.57
N VAL A 494 15.72 -18.58 15.95
CA VAL A 494 15.60 -19.66 14.96
C VAL A 494 14.28 -19.60 14.19
N LEU A 495 13.19 -19.12 14.80
CA LEU A 495 11.94 -18.90 14.07
C LEU A 495 12.09 -17.75 13.06
N HIS A 496 12.81 -16.69 13.41
CA HIS A 496 13.11 -15.58 12.51
C HIS A 496 13.99 -16.00 11.32
N GLU A 497 15.01 -16.82 11.57
CA GLU A 497 15.92 -17.33 10.53
C GLU A 497 15.24 -18.39 9.64
N PHE A 498 14.40 -19.27 10.21
CA PHE A 498 13.78 -20.37 9.47
C PHE A 498 12.50 -19.97 8.71
N PHE A 499 11.85 -18.88 9.12
CA PHE A 499 10.70 -18.31 8.41
C PHE A 499 11.00 -16.87 7.96
N PRO A 500 11.90 -16.66 6.96
CA PRO A 500 12.10 -15.34 6.37
C PRO A 500 10.77 -14.77 5.86
N LEU A 501 10.39 -13.58 6.32
CA LEU A 501 9.05 -13.03 6.07
C LEU A 501 8.79 -12.83 4.58
N GLU A 502 9.77 -12.33 3.82
CA GLU A 502 9.67 -12.15 2.37
C GLU A 502 9.42 -13.49 1.68
N GLU A 503 10.24 -14.50 1.96
CA GLU A 503 10.09 -15.82 1.32
C GLU A 503 8.79 -16.56 1.73
N VAL A 504 8.27 -16.31 2.93
CA VAL A 504 7.04 -16.95 3.41
C VAL A 504 5.81 -16.23 2.91
N PHE A 505 5.81 -14.90 2.79
CA PHE A 505 4.60 -14.11 2.52
C PHE A 505 4.57 -13.46 1.13
N GLU A 506 5.71 -13.22 0.49
CA GLU A 506 5.83 -12.66 -0.86
C GLU A 506 6.03 -13.78 -1.89
N MET A 507 5.02 -14.65 -1.97
CA MET A 507 5.01 -15.79 -2.88
C MET A 507 4.70 -15.37 -4.33
N ASP A 508 5.21 -16.14 -5.30
CA ASP A 508 4.75 -16.07 -6.68
C ASP A 508 3.23 -16.32 -6.72
N MET A 509 2.48 -15.42 -7.36
CA MET A 509 1.02 -15.51 -7.46
C MET A 509 0.58 -16.85 -8.09
N GLU A 510 1.40 -17.42 -8.98
CA GLU A 510 1.14 -18.71 -9.63
C GLU A 510 1.12 -19.89 -8.63
N GLU A 511 1.80 -19.79 -7.49
CA GLU A 511 1.74 -20.82 -6.44
C GLU A 511 0.35 -20.93 -5.81
N THR A 512 -0.43 -19.84 -5.79
CA THR A 512 -1.79 -19.87 -5.25
C THR A 512 -2.75 -20.64 -6.15
N LEU A 513 -2.45 -20.82 -7.44
CA LEU A 513 -3.24 -21.68 -8.34
C LEU A 513 -3.03 -23.17 -8.06
N ARG A 514 -1.87 -23.55 -7.54
CA ARG A 514 -1.56 -24.92 -7.14
C ARG A 514 -2.29 -25.30 -5.83
N PRO A 515 -2.59 -26.59 -5.61
CA PRO A 515 -3.16 -27.05 -4.33
C PRO A 515 -2.29 -26.64 -3.14
N GLU A 516 -2.94 -26.26 -2.04
CA GLU A 516 -2.27 -25.89 -0.79
C GLU A 516 -1.41 -27.06 -0.27
N ARG A 517 -0.12 -26.79 -0.03
CA ARG A 517 0.84 -27.74 0.52
C ARG A 517 1.77 -27.07 1.52
N VAL A 518 2.27 -27.88 2.46
CA VAL A 518 3.28 -27.43 3.44
C VAL A 518 4.64 -27.33 2.76
N THR A 519 5.31 -26.20 2.92
CA THR A 519 6.65 -25.93 2.35
C THR A 519 7.74 -26.00 3.42
N ARG A 520 7.43 -25.54 4.64
CA ARG A 520 8.35 -25.51 5.79
C ARG A 520 7.65 -25.98 7.06
N ALA A 521 8.35 -26.71 7.92
CA ALA A 521 7.85 -27.14 9.23
C ALA A 521 8.95 -27.14 10.30
N PHE A 522 8.71 -26.43 11.40
CA PHE A 522 9.63 -26.29 12.51
C PHE A 522 9.06 -26.93 13.79
N PHE A 523 9.83 -27.83 14.39
CA PHE A 523 9.43 -28.58 15.57
C PHE A 523 9.98 -27.97 16.85
N LEU A 524 9.09 -27.80 17.83
CA LEU A 524 9.37 -27.29 19.17
C LEU A 524 8.83 -28.31 20.22
N PRO A 525 9.55 -29.42 20.47
CA PRO A 525 9.13 -30.41 21.46
C PRO A 525 9.26 -29.88 22.88
N ASN A 526 8.31 -30.27 23.73
CA ASN A 526 8.33 -30.06 25.18
C ASN A 526 8.45 -28.61 25.63
N LEU A 527 7.93 -27.65 24.85
CA LEU A 527 7.75 -26.28 25.33
C LEU A 527 6.84 -26.25 26.55
N GLY A 528 7.30 -25.62 27.63
CA GLY A 528 6.57 -25.57 28.90
C GLY A 528 6.52 -26.90 29.67
N VAL A 529 7.26 -27.93 29.25
CA VAL A 529 7.39 -29.21 29.96
C VAL A 529 8.74 -29.25 30.70
N PRO A 530 8.80 -29.80 31.93
CA PRO A 530 10.07 -29.95 32.66
C PRO A 530 11.14 -30.68 31.84
N GLN A 531 12.39 -30.21 31.94
CA GLN A 531 13.49 -30.67 31.10
C GLN A 531 13.89 -32.14 31.38
N GLU A 532 13.49 -32.68 32.53
CA GLU A 532 13.73 -34.06 32.98
C GLU A 532 12.81 -35.08 32.28
N VAL A 533 11.79 -34.63 31.54
CA VAL A 533 10.87 -35.53 30.86
C VAL A 533 11.55 -36.20 29.66
N GLN A 534 11.80 -37.50 29.78
CA GLN A 534 12.51 -38.34 28.78
C GLN A 534 11.66 -38.81 27.60
N LYS A 535 10.53 -38.15 27.34
CA LYS A 535 9.65 -38.43 26.20
C LYS A 535 9.20 -37.11 25.58
N VAL A 536 8.79 -37.13 24.30
CA VAL A 536 8.07 -35.99 23.72
C VAL A 536 6.64 -36.04 24.26
N ALA A 537 6.36 -35.27 25.32
CA ALA A 537 5.04 -35.19 25.93
C ALA A 537 4.12 -34.23 25.17
N VAL A 538 4.71 -33.22 24.52
CA VAL A 538 4.02 -32.28 23.66
C VAL A 538 4.97 -31.84 22.55
N VAL A 539 4.46 -31.55 21.37
CA VAL A 539 5.23 -30.91 20.29
C VAL A 539 4.41 -29.79 19.69
N SER A 540 4.98 -28.59 19.63
CA SER A 540 4.44 -27.51 18.80
C SER A 540 5.10 -27.58 17.44
N VAL A 541 4.31 -27.55 16.38
CA VAL A 541 4.75 -27.49 14.99
C VAL A 541 4.33 -26.15 14.42
N VAL A 542 5.32 -25.34 14.06
CA VAL A 542 5.12 -24.12 13.28
C VAL A 542 5.34 -24.48 11.82
N TYR A 543 4.42 -24.16 10.92
CA TYR A 543 4.57 -24.56 9.52
C TYR A 543 4.02 -23.52 8.55
N ALA A 544 4.69 -23.38 7.41
CA ALA A 544 4.31 -22.49 6.32
C ALA A 544 3.78 -23.28 5.13
N THR A 545 2.97 -22.62 4.31
CA THR A 545 2.35 -23.19 3.10
C THR A 545 2.76 -22.41 1.86
N ASN A 546 2.61 -23.02 0.68
CA ASN A 546 2.85 -22.35 -0.60
C ASN A 546 1.84 -21.22 -0.90
N TRP A 547 0.78 -21.08 -0.10
CA TRP A 547 -0.21 -20.00 -0.22
C TRP A 547 0.16 -18.76 0.61
N GLY A 548 1.32 -18.77 1.26
CA GLY A 548 1.77 -17.65 2.08
C GLY A 548 1.12 -17.59 3.46
N GLU A 549 0.67 -18.74 3.98
CA GLU A 549 0.13 -18.83 5.34
C GLU A 549 1.07 -19.55 6.28
N LEU A 550 1.05 -19.14 7.55
CA LEU A 550 1.83 -19.76 8.62
C LEU A 550 0.91 -20.16 9.78
N PHE A 551 1.12 -21.37 10.30
CA PHE A 551 0.30 -22.01 11.30
C PHE A 551 1.16 -22.45 12.49
N CYS A 552 0.57 -22.50 13.67
CA CYS A 552 1.18 -23.08 14.85
C CYS A 552 0.20 -24.06 15.52
N ARG A 553 0.59 -25.33 15.54
CA ARG A 553 -0.22 -26.42 16.10
C ARG A 553 0.53 -27.18 17.17
N THR A 554 -0.02 -27.19 18.38
CA THR A 554 0.47 -28.00 19.49
C THR A 554 -0.26 -29.33 19.58
N VAL A 555 0.51 -30.43 19.57
CA VAL A 555 0.00 -31.80 19.68
C VAL A 555 0.46 -32.41 21.02
N PRO A 556 -0.45 -32.71 21.95
CA PRO A 556 -0.13 -33.45 23.17
C PRO A 556 0.02 -34.94 22.87
N ASN A 557 0.95 -35.61 23.56
CA ASN A 557 1.27 -37.03 23.42
C ASN A 557 1.37 -37.47 21.94
N PRO A 558 2.30 -36.89 21.15
CA PRO A 558 2.43 -37.22 19.74
C PRO A 558 2.75 -38.70 19.53
N ASP A 559 2.32 -39.23 18.38
CA ASP A 559 2.57 -40.61 17.97
C ASP A 559 4.09 -40.90 17.91
N ALA A 560 4.47 -42.12 18.24
CA ALA A 560 5.86 -42.59 18.17
C ALA A 560 6.48 -42.48 16.77
N LYS A 561 5.67 -42.41 15.70
CA LYS A 561 6.09 -42.09 14.33
C LYS A 561 6.94 -40.82 14.26
N LEU A 562 6.66 -39.81 15.09
CA LEU A 562 7.42 -38.56 15.15
C LEU A 562 8.93 -38.81 15.34
N LEU A 563 9.30 -39.81 16.15
CA LEU A 563 10.71 -40.11 16.42
C LEU A 563 11.37 -40.93 15.30
N LYS A 564 10.56 -41.55 14.42
CA LYS A 564 11.04 -42.37 13.30
C LYS A 564 11.15 -41.57 12.02
N GLN A 565 10.10 -40.84 11.67
CA GLN A 565 9.95 -40.09 10.42
C GLN A 565 9.02 -38.89 10.66
N ALA A 566 9.60 -37.70 10.80
CA ALA A 566 8.84 -36.49 11.07
C ALA A 566 7.90 -36.12 9.92
N SER A 567 8.31 -36.37 8.67
CA SER A 567 7.47 -36.11 7.48
C SER A 567 6.16 -36.91 7.50
N ALA A 568 6.23 -38.20 7.86
CA ALA A 568 5.04 -39.05 8.01
C ALA A 568 4.14 -38.60 9.16
N PHE A 569 4.72 -38.11 10.27
CA PHE A 569 3.94 -37.52 11.35
C PHE A 569 3.18 -36.27 10.89
N LEU A 570 3.82 -35.38 10.12
CA LEU A 570 3.17 -34.18 9.57
C LEU A 570 1.99 -34.54 8.67
N HIS A 571 2.16 -35.52 7.79
CA HIS A 571 1.08 -36.02 6.92
C HIS A 571 -0.15 -36.49 7.72
N ASP A 572 0.06 -37.14 8.87
CA ASP A 572 -1.04 -37.63 9.71
C ASP A 572 -1.74 -36.52 10.49
N ILE A 573 -0.99 -35.49 10.92
CA ILE A 573 -1.54 -34.46 11.80
C ILE A 573 -2.07 -33.25 11.03
N LEU A 574 -1.45 -32.83 9.93
CA LEU A 574 -1.78 -31.55 9.29
C LEU A 574 -2.97 -31.68 8.33
N PRO A 575 -3.88 -30.69 8.29
CA PRO A 575 -4.97 -30.70 7.32
C PRO A 575 -4.48 -30.37 5.89
N GLN A 576 -3.33 -29.71 5.76
CA GLN A 576 -2.70 -29.42 4.46
C GLN A 576 -1.92 -30.61 3.92
N SER A 577 -1.83 -30.70 2.59
CA SER A 577 -1.07 -31.74 1.91
C SER A 577 0.43 -31.60 2.15
N THR A 578 1.12 -32.73 2.27
CA THR A 578 2.59 -32.83 2.32
C THR A 578 3.06 -33.80 1.24
N PRO A 579 2.94 -33.43 -0.05
CA PRO A 579 3.21 -34.35 -1.17
C PRO A 579 4.70 -34.75 -1.22
N GLU A 580 5.57 -33.84 -0.81
CA GLU A 580 7.00 -34.04 -0.60
C GLU A 580 7.36 -33.65 0.85
N PRO A 581 8.43 -34.20 1.44
CA PRO A 581 8.90 -33.76 2.74
C PRO A 581 9.20 -32.25 2.72
N PRO A 582 8.57 -31.44 3.58
CA PRO A 582 8.86 -30.02 3.64
C PRO A 582 10.28 -29.79 4.17
N GLU A 583 10.79 -28.56 4.01
CA GLU A 583 11.97 -28.14 4.74
C GLU A 583 11.67 -28.26 6.25
N MET A 584 12.51 -28.97 7.00
CA MET A 584 12.24 -29.27 8.40
C MET A 584 13.33 -28.72 9.31
N GLY A 585 12.90 -28.03 10.38
CA GLY A 585 13.77 -27.51 11.43
C GLY A 585 13.38 -28.04 12.81
N LEU A 586 14.32 -28.02 13.76
CA LEU A 586 14.09 -28.46 15.13
C LEU A 586 14.88 -27.61 16.10
N TYR A 587 14.22 -27.09 17.12
CA TYR A 587 14.88 -26.55 18.29
C TYR A 587 14.60 -27.42 19.52
N LEU A 588 15.68 -27.82 20.19
CA LEU A 588 15.62 -28.54 21.45
C LEU A 588 16.47 -27.79 22.48
N PRO A 589 15.91 -27.41 23.65
CA PRO A 589 16.69 -26.80 24.72
C PRO A 589 17.90 -27.67 25.09
N LYS A 590 19.08 -27.07 25.30
CA LYS A 590 20.35 -27.80 25.52
C LYS A 590 20.30 -28.81 26.67
N LYS A 591 19.45 -28.57 27.67
CA LYS A 591 19.30 -29.40 28.88
C LYS A 591 18.12 -30.37 28.81
N SER A 592 17.38 -30.39 27.71
CA SER A 592 16.24 -31.29 27.53
C SER A 592 16.70 -32.74 27.47
N GLN A 593 16.08 -33.61 28.27
CA GLN A 593 16.27 -35.05 28.21
C GLN A 593 15.33 -35.73 27.20
N CYS A 594 14.49 -34.98 26.49
CA CYS A 594 13.58 -35.59 25.52
C CYS A 594 14.34 -36.06 24.27
N PRO A 595 13.90 -37.16 23.64
CA PRO A 595 14.56 -37.68 22.45
C PRO A 595 14.49 -36.67 21.30
N ARG A 596 15.58 -36.59 20.54
CA ARG A 596 15.66 -35.74 19.35
C ARG A 596 14.79 -36.31 18.23
N ILE A 597 14.01 -35.45 17.58
CA ILE A 597 13.15 -35.81 16.44
C ILE A 597 14.03 -36.03 15.20
N ARG A 598 13.74 -37.08 14.41
CA ARG A 598 14.43 -37.34 13.14
C ARG A 598 13.71 -36.61 12.01
N LEU A 599 14.37 -35.61 11.44
CA LEU A 599 13.87 -34.77 10.35
C LEU A 599 14.08 -35.46 8.99
N ILE A 600 13.46 -36.63 8.83
CA ILE A 600 13.43 -37.44 7.61
C ILE A 600 11.96 -37.55 7.18
#